data_AF-A0A1U7CZI8-F1
#
_entry.id   AF-A0A1U7CZI8-F1
#
_cell.length_a   1.000
_cell.length_b   1.000
_cell.length_c   1.000
_cell.angle_alpha   90.00
_cell.angle_beta   90.00
_cell.angle_gamma   90.00
#
_symmetry.space_group_name_H-M   'P 1'
#
loop_
_entity.id
_entity.type
_entity.pdbx_description
1 polymer ?
#
loop_
_entity_poly.entity_id
_entity_poly.type
_entity_poly.pdbx_seq_one_letter_code
_entity_poly.pdbx_strand_id
1 'polypeptide(L)'
;MLGQRAALAAMLFICALIAFCLVATAALAQPCFPRDDVLARLTKGYGEAPRAMGLTKGGALMEMFASDDSGTWSIVVTLPSGLTCLLDAGSHFQPIAAPPEGYPT
;
A
#
# COMPACT_ATOMS: atom_id res chain seq x y z
N MET A 1 -36.91 38.44 -5.50
CA MET A 1 -36.27 38.03 -4.22
C MET A 1 -36.33 36.52 -3.97
N LEU A 2 -37.46 35.84 -4.15
CA LEU A 2 -37.58 34.38 -3.92
C LEU A 2 -36.72 33.53 -4.90
N GLY A 3 -36.68 33.88 -6.19
CA GLY A 3 -35.87 33.17 -7.19
C GLY A 3 -34.35 33.26 -7.01
N GLN A 4 -33.87 34.37 -6.43
CA GLN A 4 -32.44 34.58 -6.18
C GLN A 4 -31.95 33.75 -4.99
N ARG A 5 -32.81 33.55 -3.97
CA ARG A 5 -32.54 32.67 -2.82
C ARG A 5 -32.53 31.20 -3.23
N ALA A 6 -33.43 30.79 -4.13
CA ALA A 6 -33.46 29.43 -4.67
C ALA A 6 -32.22 29.12 -5.53
N ALA A 7 -31.78 30.06 -6.37
CA ALA A 7 -30.57 29.91 -7.18
C ALA A 7 -29.28 29.79 -6.34
N LEU A 8 -29.16 30.59 -5.27
CA LEU A 8 -28.02 30.51 -4.34
C LEU A 8 -27.98 29.17 -3.59
N ALA A 9 -29.14 28.67 -3.14
CA ALA A 9 -29.23 27.39 -2.46
C ALA A 9 -28.87 26.22 -3.39
N ALA A 10 -29.33 26.24 -4.65
CA ALA A 10 -28.98 25.23 -5.64
C ALA A 10 -27.48 25.24 -5.96
N MET A 11 -26.88 26.43 -6.08
CA MET A 11 -25.43 26.55 -6.34
C MET A 11 -24.58 26.04 -5.18
N LEU A 12 -24.95 26.36 -3.93
CA LEU A 12 -24.28 25.86 -2.74
C LEU A 12 -24.37 24.32 -2.64
N PHE A 13 -25.53 23.75 -2.97
CA PHE A 13 -25.72 22.30 -2.97
C PHE A 13 -24.88 21.59 -4.04
N ILE A 14 -24.81 22.16 -5.25
CA ILE A 14 -23.97 21.63 -6.34
C ILE A 14 -22.47 21.73 -5.97
N CYS A 15 -22.02 22.85 -5.39
CA CYS A 15 -20.64 23.00 -4.92
C CYS A 15 -20.30 21.99 -3.82
N ALA A 16 -21.21 21.73 -2.89
CA ALA A 16 -21.03 20.73 -1.84
C ALA A 16 -20.92 19.31 -2.40
N LEU A 17 -21.75 18.96 -3.40
CA LEU A 17 -21.68 17.67 -4.09
C LEU A 17 -20.35 17.48 -4.83
N ILE A 18 -19.89 18.50 -5.56
CA ILE A 18 -18.60 18.44 -6.27
C ILE A 18 -17.44 18.26 -5.28
N ALA A 19 -17.43 19.02 -4.19
CA ALA A 19 -16.41 18.90 -3.15
C ALA A 19 -16.39 17.51 -2.49
N PHE A 20 -17.56 16.91 -2.26
CA PHE A 20 -17.67 15.56 -1.70
C PHE A 20 -17.10 14.48 -2.66
N CYS A 21 -17.36 14.58 -3.96
CA CYS A 21 -16.82 13.67 -4.96
C CYS A 21 -15.28 13.73 -5.09
N LEU A 22 -14.67 14.90 -4.88
CA LEU A 22 -13.22 15.10 -4.96
C LEU A 22 -12.43 14.42 -3.82
N VAL A 23 -13.05 14.22 -2.65
CA VAL A 23 -12.39 13.61 -1.48
C VAL A 23 -12.41 12.07 -1.54
N ALA A 24 -13.34 11.47 -2.28
CA ALA A 24 -13.56 10.03 -2.28
C ALA A 24 -12.45 9.20 -3.00
N THR A 25 -11.55 9.83 -3.75
CA THR A 25 -10.56 9.11 -4.59
C THR A 25 -9.23 8.81 -3.90
N ALA A 26 -8.94 9.40 -2.73
CA ALA A 26 -7.66 9.23 -2.05
C ALA A 26 -7.58 7.97 -1.16
N ALA A 27 -8.69 7.28 -0.91
CA ALA A 27 -8.76 6.19 0.06
C ALA A 27 -8.28 4.82 -0.46
N LEU A 28 -7.93 4.69 -1.74
CA LEU A 28 -7.63 3.40 -2.39
C LEU A 28 -6.27 3.31 -3.07
N ALA A 29 -5.48 4.39 -3.08
CA ALA A 29 -4.12 4.33 -3.62
C ALA A 29 -3.20 3.69 -2.58
N GLN A 30 -2.66 2.50 -2.88
CA GLN A 30 -1.54 1.95 -2.11
C GLN A 30 -0.37 2.93 -2.21
N PRO A 31 0.23 3.37 -1.10
CA PRO A 31 1.28 4.37 -1.14
C PRO A 31 2.54 3.79 -1.79
N CYS A 32 2.94 4.38 -2.92
CA CYS A 32 4.11 3.98 -3.69
C CYS A 32 5.18 5.08 -3.63
N PHE A 33 6.43 4.68 -3.46
CA PHE A 33 7.58 5.59 -3.33
C PHE A 33 8.79 5.05 -4.10
N PRO A 34 9.84 5.86 -4.33
CA PRO A 34 11.12 5.34 -4.83
C PRO A 34 11.60 4.15 -3.97
N ARG A 35 12.11 3.10 -4.62
CA ARG A 35 12.51 1.87 -3.93
C ARG A 35 13.44 2.11 -2.74
N ASP A 36 14.46 2.94 -2.93
CA ASP A 36 15.46 3.19 -1.90
C ASP A 36 14.86 3.82 -0.64
N ASP A 37 13.84 4.66 -0.77
CA ASP A 37 13.14 5.26 0.37
C ASP A 37 12.34 4.21 1.14
N VAL A 38 11.66 3.30 0.42
CA VAL A 38 10.93 2.19 1.04
C VAL A 38 11.90 1.25 1.76
N LEU A 39 12.97 0.82 1.09
CA LEU A 39 13.95 -0.08 1.68
C LEU A 39 14.63 0.55 2.89
N ALA A 40 14.98 1.84 2.82
CA ALA A 40 15.53 2.56 3.96
C ALA A 40 14.55 2.60 5.13
N ARG A 41 13.26 2.80 4.87
CA ARG A 41 12.23 2.78 5.92
C ARG A 41 12.08 1.40 6.55
N LEU A 42 12.02 0.33 5.76
CA LEU A 42 11.89 -1.05 6.26
C LEU A 42 13.12 -1.47 7.06
N THR A 43 14.30 -1.29 6.48
CA THR A 43 15.57 -1.74 7.11
C THR A 43 15.96 -0.89 8.31
N LYS A 44 16.00 0.45 8.17
CA LYS A 44 16.47 1.34 9.25
C LYS A 44 15.38 1.71 10.24
N GLY A 45 14.13 1.81 9.78
CA GLY A 45 13.01 2.22 10.60
C GLY A 45 12.38 1.07 11.40
N TYR A 46 12.26 -0.11 10.78
CA TYR A 46 11.59 -1.27 11.39
C TYR A 46 12.53 -2.44 11.69
N GLY A 47 13.79 -2.38 11.24
CA GLY A 47 14.73 -3.49 11.41
C GLY A 47 14.40 -4.69 10.51
N GLU A 48 13.56 -4.51 9.50
CA GLU A 48 13.11 -5.61 8.65
C GLU A 48 14.14 -5.93 7.55
N ALA A 49 14.35 -7.23 7.33
CA ALA A 49 15.21 -7.75 6.27
C ALA A 49 14.41 -8.62 5.29
N PRO A 50 14.82 -8.73 4.01
CA PRO A 50 14.15 -9.60 3.03
C PRO A 50 14.03 -11.05 3.51
N ARG A 51 12.85 -11.65 3.35
CA ARG A 51 12.53 -13.04 3.72
C ARG A 51 12.14 -13.90 2.53
N ALA A 52 11.48 -13.31 1.55
CA ALA A 52 11.09 -13.97 0.32
C ALA A 52 11.01 -12.95 -0.81
N MET A 53 11.24 -13.40 -2.04
CA MET A 53 11.07 -12.57 -3.22
C MET A 53 10.65 -13.39 -4.44
N GLY A 54 9.96 -12.77 -5.39
CA GLY A 54 9.55 -13.40 -6.63
C GLY A 54 9.13 -12.37 -7.68
N LEU A 55 9.28 -12.74 -8.95
CA LEU A 55 8.74 -11.94 -10.05
C LEU A 55 7.29 -12.34 -10.31
N THR A 56 6.42 -11.34 -10.36
CA THR A 56 5.06 -11.51 -10.84
C THR A 56 5.06 -11.74 -12.37
N LYS A 57 3.97 -12.28 -12.91
CA LYS A 57 3.80 -12.47 -14.37
C LYS A 57 4.00 -11.17 -15.18
N GLY A 58 3.69 -10.02 -14.57
CA GLY A 58 3.86 -8.70 -15.18
C GLY A 58 5.27 -8.11 -15.06
N GLY A 59 6.23 -8.85 -14.51
CA GLY A 59 7.62 -8.40 -14.34
C GLY A 59 7.84 -7.47 -13.14
N ALA A 60 6.82 -7.25 -12.29
CA ALA A 60 7.02 -6.57 -11.02
C ALA A 60 7.67 -7.52 -10.00
N LEU A 61 8.56 -7.00 -9.18
CA LEU A 61 9.24 -7.73 -8.10
C LEU A 61 8.39 -7.65 -6.82
N MET A 62 7.91 -8.78 -6.32
CA MET A 62 7.23 -8.89 -5.03
C MET A 62 8.20 -9.40 -3.98
N GLU A 63 8.19 -8.77 -2.80
CA GLU A 63 9.09 -9.09 -1.70
C GLU A 63 8.34 -9.09 -0.37
N MET A 64 8.74 -9.99 0.53
CA MET A 64 8.34 -9.97 1.94
C MET A 64 9.57 -9.61 2.78
N PHE A 65 9.39 -8.70 3.72
CA PHE A 65 10.38 -8.25 4.70
C PHE A 65 9.89 -8.58 6.10
N ALA A 66 10.79 -8.93 7.01
CA ALA A 66 10.45 -9.10 8.42
C ALA A 66 11.66 -8.91 9.34
N SER A 67 11.37 -8.50 10.57
CA SER A 67 12.32 -8.36 11.67
C SER A 67 12.14 -9.50 12.66
N ASP A 68 13.21 -10.23 12.97
CA ASP A 68 13.15 -11.27 14.02
C ASP A 68 13.11 -10.64 15.43
N ASP A 69 13.65 -9.42 15.58
CA ASP A 69 13.75 -8.74 16.87
C ASP A 69 12.43 -8.09 17.29
N SER A 70 11.78 -7.37 16.37
CA SER A 70 10.53 -6.65 16.64
C SER A 70 9.28 -7.44 16.24
N GLY A 71 9.43 -8.50 15.43
CA GLY A 71 8.32 -9.26 14.86
C GLY A 71 7.49 -8.48 13.83
N THR A 72 7.93 -7.31 13.37
CA THR A 72 7.24 -6.58 12.31
C THR A 72 7.50 -7.21 10.95
N TRP A 73 6.55 -7.04 10.03
CA TRP A 73 6.69 -7.52 8.67
C TRP A 73 5.98 -6.60 7.67
N SER A 74 6.47 -6.62 6.43
CA SER A 74 5.92 -5.86 5.31
C SER A 74 5.96 -6.68 4.03
N ILE A 75 4.95 -6.51 3.17
CA ILE A 75 4.93 -7.02 1.80
C ILE A 75 4.93 -5.83 0.85
N VAL A 76 5.86 -5.82 -0.10
CA VAL A 76 5.99 -4.75 -1.09
C VAL A 76 6.01 -5.30 -2.50
N VAL A 77 5.63 -4.46 -3.46
CA VAL A 77 5.81 -4.72 -4.89
C VAL A 77 6.55 -3.58 -5.55
N THR A 78 7.62 -3.89 -6.28
CA THR A 78 8.39 -2.95 -7.10
C THR A 78 7.98 -3.12 -8.56
N LEU A 79 7.42 -2.07 -9.13
CA LEU A 79 7.03 -2.03 -10.53
C LEU A 79 8.26 -1.83 -11.44
N PRO A 80 8.17 -2.18 -12.74
CA PRO A 80 9.24 -1.88 -13.70
C PRO A 80 9.61 -0.40 -13.80
N SER A 81 8.72 0.51 -13.38
CA SER A 81 8.99 1.94 -13.27
C SER A 81 9.97 2.31 -12.13
N GLY A 82 10.32 1.36 -11.27
CA GLY A 82 11.17 1.57 -10.08
C GLY A 82 10.43 2.02 -8.83
N LEU A 83 9.13 2.32 -8.93
CA LEU A 83 8.29 2.60 -7.76
C LEU A 83 8.01 1.32 -6.98
N THR A 84 8.11 1.42 -5.66
CA THR A 84 7.79 0.35 -4.71
C THR A 84 6.56 0.73 -3.90
N CYS A 85 5.54 -0.11 -3.92
CA CYS A 85 4.29 0.07 -3.20
C CYS A 85 4.23 -0.88 -2.01
N LEU A 86 3.82 -0.37 -0.84
CA LEU A 86 3.46 -1.22 0.29
C LEU A 86 2.11 -1.87 -0.01
N LEU A 87 2.05 -3.20 0.04
CA LEU A 87 0.82 -3.96 -0.15
C LEU A 87 0.16 -4.34 1.18
N ASP A 88 0.98 -4.72 2.17
CA ASP A 88 0.51 -5.03 3.51
C ASP A 88 1.66 -4.89 4.53
N ALA A 89 1.31 -4.71 5.80
CA ALA A 89 2.27 -4.67 6.90
C ALA A 89 1.60 -5.04 8.23
N GLY A 90 2.40 -5.57 9.15
CA GLY A 90 1.89 -5.99 10.44
C GLY A 90 2.97 -6.30 11.48
N SER A 91 2.55 -7.08 12.47
CA SER A 91 3.39 -7.56 13.58
C SER A 91 3.16 -9.06 13.80
N HIS A 92 3.86 -9.63 14.78
CA HIS A 92 3.81 -11.06 15.11
C HIS A 92 4.25 -11.98 13.97
N PHE A 93 5.27 -11.57 13.22
CA PHE A 93 5.88 -12.42 12.20
C PHE A 93 6.37 -13.75 12.80
N GLN A 94 6.04 -14.85 12.13
CA GLN A 94 6.56 -16.17 12.45
C GLN A 94 6.97 -16.88 11.15
N PRO A 95 8.24 -17.29 11.03
CA PRO A 95 8.64 -18.12 9.90
C PRO A 95 8.00 -19.51 10.04
N ILE A 96 7.38 -19.98 8.96
CA ILE A 96 6.87 -21.34 8.86
C ILE A 96 7.98 -22.21 8.26
N ALA A 97 8.22 -23.38 8.84
CA ALA A 97 9.16 -24.35 8.28
C ALA A 97 8.76 -24.72 6.84
N ALA A 98 9.76 -25.01 6.00
CA ALA A 98 9.49 -25.48 4.64
C ALA A 98 8.61 -26.74 4.70
N PRO A 99 7.63 -26.87 3.79
CA PRO A 99 6.86 -28.10 3.67
C PRO A 99 7.78 -29.30 3.41
N PRO A 100 7.44 -30.51 3.89
CA PRO A 100 8.20 -31.72 3.58
C PRO A 100 8.15 -32.02 2.08
N GLU A 101 9.12 -32.80 1.59
CA GLU A 101 9.10 -33.31 0.22
C GLU A 101 7.79 -34.07 -0.07
N GLY A 102 7.17 -33.77 -1.20
CA GLY A 102 5.89 -34.37 -1.60
C GLY A 102 4.64 -33.66 -1.05
N TYR A 103 4.78 -32.49 -0.42
CA TYR A 103 3.63 -31.67 -0.06
C TYR A 103 2.80 -31.33 -1.31
N PRO A 104 1.48 -31.62 -1.34
CA PRO A 104 0.66 -31.36 -2.50
C PRO A 104 0.60 -29.85 -2.78
N THR A 105 1.07 -29.47 -3.97
CA THR A 105 1.04 -28.10 -4.50
C THR A 105 -0.27 -27.79 -5.20
#